data_AF-A0A257TBB8-F1
#
_entry.id   AF-A0A257TBB8-F1
#
_cell.length_a   1.000
_cell.length_b   1.000
_cell.length_c   1.000
_cell.angle_alpha   90.00
_cell.angle_beta   90.00
_cell.angle_gamma   90.00
#
_symmetry.space_group_name_H-M   'P 1'
#
loop_
_entity.id
_entity.type
_entity.pdbx_description
1 polymer ?
#
loop_
_entity_poly.entity_id
_entity_poly.type
_entity_poly.pdbx_seq_one_letter_code
_entity_poly.pdbx_strand_id
1 'polypeptide(L)'
;MTHVVTESCIRCKYTDCVTVCPVDCFYEGPNFLVINPHECIDCTLCVAECPVDAIFRDVDMPDGMEEYLDLNTDLAARWPVIIQKKPALPDAEQWRHTRDKRQYLDTGEQEADLLLPEPSLPLAEYQRTPEFTAENAPASLRHDHRTKAGIWGRLIILEGQLRYCLEDGSGRAWTLSPERPGWIPPDLPHRVEFLGPVRFFVSFWR
;
A
#
# COMPACT_ATOMS: atom_id res chain seq x y z
N MET A 1 22.22 -1.84 -2.93
CA MET A 1 21.85 -3.06 -2.20
C MET A 1 21.12 -2.61 -0.95
N THR A 2 20.10 -3.35 -0.55
CA THR A 2 19.23 -3.01 0.58
C THR A 2 18.95 -4.25 1.42
N HIS A 3 18.48 -4.02 2.63
CA HIS A 3 17.83 -5.05 3.42
C HIS A 3 16.31 -5.04 3.18
N VAL A 4 15.69 -6.20 3.33
CA VAL A 4 14.27 -6.44 3.08
C VAL A 4 13.68 -7.20 4.26
N VAL A 5 12.53 -6.76 4.77
CA VAL A 5 11.75 -7.51 5.76
C VAL A 5 10.82 -8.48 5.01
N THR A 6 10.80 -9.75 5.40
CA THR A 6 10.07 -10.84 4.75
C THR A 6 8.99 -11.44 5.66
N GLU A 7 8.29 -12.48 5.19
CA GLU A 7 7.05 -13.01 5.75
C GLU A 7 7.09 -13.28 7.27
N SER A 8 8.23 -13.69 7.82
CA SER A 8 8.36 -14.08 9.23
C SER A 8 8.06 -12.95 10.21
N CYS A 9 8.13 -11.68 9.77
CA CYS A 9 7.76 -10.53 10.60
C CYS A 9 6.25 -10.32 10.73
N ILE A 10 5.46 -10.75 9.73
CA ILE A 10 3.99 -10.57 9.72
C ILE A 10 3.39 -11.25 10.96
N ARG A 11 2.52 -10.54 11.68
CA ARG A 11 1.91 -10.95 12.97
C ARG A 11 2.88 -11.14 14.14
N CYS A 12 4.18 -11.00 13.93
CA CYS A 12 5.18 -10.99 14.99
C CYS A 12 5.51 -9.56 15.42
N LYS A 13 6.04 -8.76 14.49
CA LYS A 13 6.38 -7.33 14.64
C LYS A 13 7.07 -7.04 16.00
N TYR A 14 8.19 -7.70 16.27
CA TYR A 14 8.95 -7.55 17.52
C TYR A 14 9.61 -6.16 17.68
N THR A 15 9.93 -5.51 16.56
CA THR A 15 10.53 -4.16 16.46
C THR A 15 11.95 -4.01 17.02
N ASP A 16 12.64 -5.07 17.45
CA ASP A 16 14.04 -5.03 17.90
C ASP A 16 14.99 -4.43 16.84
N CYS A 17 14.72 -4.70 15.56
CA CYS A 17 15.51 -4.20 14.43
C CYS A 17 15.62 -2.66 14.36
N VAL A 18 14.65 -1.91 14.91
CA VAL A 18 14.65 -0.44 14.84
C VAL A 18 15.69 0.17 15.77
N THR A 19 16.11 -0.51 16.83
CA THR A 19 17.05 0.05 17.82
C THR A 19 18.49 0.13 17.32
N VAL A 20 18.79 -0.57 16.23
CA VAL A 20 20.13 -0.66 15.65
C VAL A 20 20.25 -0.02 14.27
N CYS A 21 19.15 0.56 13.74
CA CYS A 21 19.17 1.22 12.45
C CYS A 21 19.85 2.60 12.58
N PRO A 22 20.96 2.87 11.88
CA PRO A 22 21.67 4.15 12.00
C PRO A 22 21.03 5.30 11.19
N VAL A 23 20.05 4.98 10.34
CA VAL A 23 19.44 5.91 9.36
C VAL A 23 17.92 5.92 9.45
N ASP A 24 17.33 5.32 10.49
CA ASP A 24 15.89 5.32 10.76
C ASP A 24 15.01 4.88 9.57
N CYS A 25 15.50 3.97 8.72
CA CYS A 25 14.84 3.58 7.46
C CYS A 25 13.74 2.51 7.62
N PHE A 26 13.14 2.38 8.81
CA PHE A 26 12.04 1.43 9.08
C PHE A 26 10.68 2.13 9.10
N TYR A 27 9.69 1.49 8.49
CA TYR A 27 8.35 2.01 8.34
C TYR A 27 7.32 1.02 8.89
N GLU A 28 6.29 1.53 9.56
CA GLU A 28 5.44 0.75 10.43
C GLU A 28 4.01 0.59 9.92
N GLY A 29 3.62 -0.65 9.66
CA GLY A 29 2.23 -1.03 9.42
C GLY A 29 1.55 -1.59 10.67
N PRO A 30 0.25 -1.94 10.57
CA PRO A 30 -0.50 -2.56 11.66
C PRO A 30 0.18 -3.82 12.22
N ASN A 31 0.61 -4.74 11.36
CA ASN A 31 1.15 -6.04 11.79
C ASN A 31 2.48 -6.46 11.13
N PHE A 32 3.18 -5.50 10.51
CA PHE A 32 4.42 -5.73 9.77
C PHE A 32 5.29 -4.47 9.79
N LEU A 33 6.61 -4.63 9.61
CA LEU A 33 7.54 -3.54 9.36
C LEU A 33 8.15 -3.71 7.98
N VAL A 34 8.55 -2.61 7.36
CA VAL A 34 9.31 -2.61 6.11
C VAL A 34 10.53 -1.71 6.19
N ILE A 35 11.52 -1.97 5.34
CA ILE A 35 12.72 -1.15 5.17
C ILE A 35 12.58 -0.34 3.88
N ASN A 36 12.83 0.96 3.92
CA ASN A 36 12.91 1.76 2.70
C ASN A 36 14.25 1.50 1.99
N PRO A 37 14.23 0.95 0.76
CA PRO A 37 15.46 0.57 0.07
C PRO A 37 16.29 1.74 -0.46
N HIS A 38 15.70 2.94 -0.53
CA HIS A 38 16.42 4.15 -0.92
C HIS A 38 17.14 4.82 0.24
N GLU A 39 16.76 4.50 1.48
CA GLU A 39 17.35 5.05 2.71
C GLU A 39 18.30 4.06 3.38
N CYS A 40 18.09 2.76 3.18
CA CYS A 40 18.96 1.71 3.72
C CYS A 40 20.40 1.86 3.20
N ILE A 41 21.36 1.83 4.12
CA ILE A 41 22.80 1.93 3.82
C ILE A 41 23.54 0.58 3.89
N ASP A 42 22.80 -0.54 3.87
CA ASP A 42 23.35 -1.91 3.83
C ASP A 42 24.31 -2.26 5.01
N CYS A 43 24.06 -1.70 6.20
CA CYS A 43 24.95 -1.88 7.36
C CYS A 43 24.82 -3.25 8.06
N THR A 44 23.83 -4.08 7.72
CA THR A 44 23.59 -5.45 8.25
C THR A 44 23.25 -5.55 9.75
N LEU A 45 23.30 -4.45 10.52
CA LEU A 45 23.05 -4.49 11.98
C LEU A 45 21.70 -5.07 12.37
N CYS A 46 20.65 -4.82 11.59
CA CYS A 46 19.29 -5.26 11.90
C CYS A 46 19.03 -6.76 11.71
N VAL A 47 19.87 -7.46 10.94
CA VAL A 47 19.67 -8.88 10.59
C VAL A 47 19.70 -9.76 11.84
N ALA A 48 20.75 -9.63 12.65
CA ALA A 48 20.95 -10.45 13.85
C ALA A 48 19.99 -10.08 15.00
N GLU A 49 19.39 -8.88 14.97
CA GLU A 49 18.48 -8.42 16.00
C GLU A 49 17.04 -8.94 15.81
N CYS A 50 16.69 -9.45 14.63
CA CYS A 50 15.33 -9.93 14.36
C CYS A 50 15.09 -11.30 15.04
N PRO A 51 14.19 -11.44 16.04
CA PRO A 51 14.01 -12.70 16.77
C PRO A 51 13.41 -13.87 15.96
N VAL A 52 13.01 -13.58 14.73
CA VAL A 52 12.31 -14.47 13.79
C VAL A 52 12.99 -14.52 12.42
N ASP A 53 14.25 -14.04 12.34
CA ASP A 53 15.09 -14.11 11.14
C ASP A 53 14.37 -13.62 9.87
N ALA A 54 13.60 -12.53 9.99
CA ALA A 54 12.78 -12.01 8.90
C ALA A 54 13.51 -11.04 7.97
N ILE A 55 14.75 -10.66 8.28
CA ILE A 55 15.45 -9.59 7.57
C ILE A 55 16.62 -10.18 6.79
N PHE A 56 16.62 -9.96 5.49
CA PHE A 56 17.63 -10.46 4.56
C PHE A 56 18.18 -9.32 3.72
N ARG A 57 19.38 -9.50 3.15
CA ARG A 57 19.81 -8.67 2.02
C ARG A 57 18.98 -9.04 0.80
N ASP A 58 18.71 -8.06 -0.06
CA ASP A 58 17.97 -8.22 -1.31
C ASP A 58 18.47 -9.39 -2.19
N VAL A 59 19.76 -9.69 -2.15
CA VAL A 59 20.41 -10.78 -2.90
C VAL A 59 20.54 -12.11 -2.15
N ASP A 60 20.26 -12.14 -0.85
CA ASP A 60 20.38 -13.34 0.01
C ASP A 60 19.02 -13.87 0.48
N MET A 61 17.92 -13.35 -0.08
CA MET A 61 16.59 -13.81 0.26
C MET A 61 16.39 -15.28 -0.13
N PRO A 62 15.62 -16.06 0.65
CA PRO A 62 15.16 -17.37 0.21
C PRO A 62 14.38 -17.30 -1.10
N ASP A 63 14.53 -18.32 -1.95
CA ASP A 63 13.79 -18.45 -3.20
C ASP A 63 12.28 -18.28 -2.99
N GLY A 64 11.62 -17.51 -3.85
CA GLY A 64 10.18 -17.26 -3.78
C GLY A 64 9.78 -16.08 -2.89
N MET A 65 10.73 -15.37 -2.29
CA MET A 65 10.49 -14.15 -1.50
C MET A 65 10.84 -12.85 -2.24
N GLU A 66 11.11 -12.91 -3.54
CA GLU A 66 11.56 -11.75 -4.33
C GLU A 66 10.54 -10.61 -4.33
N GLU A 67 9.24 -10.92 -4.22
CA GLU A 67 8.16 -9.92 -4.13
C GLU A 67 8.27 -8.98 -2.91
N TYR A 68 8.99 -9.41 -1.87
CA TYR A 68 9.11 -8.61 -0.64
C TYR A 68 9.92 -7.33 -0.87
N LEU A 69 10.79 -7.28 -1.89
CA LEU A 69 11.51 -6.06 -2.24
C LEU A 69 10.55 -4.95 -2.70
N ASP A 70 9.67 -5.27 -3.65
CA ASP A 70 8.66 -4.32 -4.16
C ASP A 70 7.68 -3.96 -3.03
N LEU A 71 7.24 -4.95 -2.24
CA LEU A 71 6.36 -4.73 -1.10
C LEU A 71 6.95 -3.78 -0.05
N ASN A 72 8.25 -3.92 0.27
CA ASN A 72 8.93 -3.04 1.22
C ASN A 72 9.02 -1.61 0.66
N THR A 73 9.35 -1.48 -0.62
CA THR A 73 9.40 -0.19 -1.33
C THR A 73 8.05 0.52 -1.29
N ASP A 74 6.98 -0.18 -1.67
CA ASP A 74 5.64 0.38 -1.78
C ASP A 74 5.05 0.76 -0.42
N LEU A 75 5.25 -0.07 0.61
CA LEU A 75 4.74 0.21 1.94
C LEU A 75 5.54 1.29 2.66
N ALA A 76 6.86 1.38 2.44
CA ALA A 76 7.68 2.46 2.99
C ALA A 76 7.27 3.84 2.46
N ALA A 77 6.76 3.92 1.22
CA ALA A 77 6.24 5.17 0.67
C ALA A 77 4.94 5.67 1.35
N ARG A 78 4.26 4.82 2.14
CA ARG A 78 2.91 5.07 2.67
C ARG A 78 2.81 5.03 4.18
N TRP A 79 3.62 4.19 4.82
CA TRP A 79 3.59 4.01 6.27
C TRP A 79 4.40 5.08 6.99
N PRO A 80 4.13 5.34 8.29
CA PRO A 80 4.96 6.22 9.09
C PRO A 80 6.30 5.57 9.45
N VAL A 81 7.35 6.39 9.58
CA VAL A 81 8.65 5.96 10.11
C VAL A 81 8.52 5.53 11.58
N ILE A 82 9.20 4.44 11.96
CA ILE A 82 9.35 3.98 13.35
C ILE A 82 10.82 4.08 13.80
N ILE A 83 11.07 4.92 14.80
CA ILE A 83 12.41 5.20 15.35
C ILE A 83 12.62 4.65 16.77
N GLN A 84 11.59 4.04 17.36
CA GLN A 84 11.62 3.55 18.73
C GLN A 84 11.02 2.15 18.81
N LYS A 85 11.65 1.29 19.61
CA LYS A 85 11.14 -0.04 19.93
C LYS A 85 9.77 0.06 20.60
N LYS A 86 8.86 -0.80 20.17
CA LYS A 86 7.55 -1.03 20.79
C LYS A 86 7.46 -2.47 21.29
N PRO A 87 6.53 -2.79 22.19
CA PRO A 87 6.22 -4.19 22.49
C PRO A 87 5.83 -4.93 21.20
N ALA A 88 6.22 -6.21 21.11
CA ALA A 88 5.73 -7.10 20.06
C ALA A 88 4.21 -7.21 20.09
N LEU A 89 3.60 -7.72 19.02
CA LEU A 89 2.16 -7.96 18.99
C LEU A 89 1.76 -8.96 20.10
N PRO A 90 0.54 -8.83 20.68
CA PRO A 90 0.11 -9.68 21.79
C PRO A 90 0.16 -11.19 21.49
N ASP A 91 -0.02 -11.58 20.22
CA ASP A 91 -0.03 -12.95 19.74
C ASP A 91 1.28 -13.36 19.03
N ALA A 92 2.33 -12.53 19.04
CA ALA A 92 3.57 -12.74 18.28
C ALA A 92 4.20 -14.14 18.48
N GLU A 93 4.21 -14.64 19.71
CA GLU A 93 4.79 -15.95 20.02
C GLU A 93 4.02 -17.10 19.34
N GLN A 94 2.71 -16.96 19.14
CA GLN A 94 1.89 -17.95 18.44
C GLN A 94 2.20 -17.98 16.93
N TRP A 95 2.61 -16.84 16.38
CA TRP A 95 2.93 -16.66 14.96
C TRP A 95 4.40 -16.87 14.62
N ARG A 96 5.26 -17.02 15.63
CA ARG A 96 6.71 -17.09 15.49
C ARG A 96 7.17 -18.18 14.53
N HIS A 97 6.51 -19.33 14.54
CA HIS A 97 6.88 -20.50 13.74
C HIS A 97 5.91 -20.81 12.60
N THR A 98 4.94 -19.92 12.37
CA THR A 98 3.96 -20.05 11.30
C THR A 98 4.55 -19.56 9.98
N ARG A 99 4.38 -20.35 8.93
CA ARG A 99 4.79 -20.04 7.54
C ARG A 99 3.60 -19.52 6.73
N ASP A 100 3.88 -19.09 5.51
CA ASP A 100 2.89 -18.60 4.54
C ASP A 100 2.07 -17.42 5.09
N LYS A 101 2.77 -16.52 5.80
CA LYS A 101 2.11 -15.44 6.55
C LYS A 101 1.69 -14.25 5.68
N ARG A 102 2.10 -14.24 4.41
CA ARG A 102 1.78 -13.19 3.42
C ARG A 102 0.29 -12.86 3.34
N GLN A 103 -0.57 -13.87 3.47
CA GLN A 103 -2.04 -13.75 3.44
C GLN A 103 -2.63 -13.02 4.65
N TYR A 104 -1.88 -12.92 5.75
CA TYR A 104 -2.30 -12.25 6.98
C TYR A 104 -1.75 -10.83 7.10
N LEU A 105 -1.03 -10.33 6.08
CA LEU A 105 -0.54 -8.96 6.06
C LEU A 105 -1.72 -8.00 6.12
N ASP A 106 -1.71 -7.13 7.13
CA ASP A 106 -2.64 -6.01 7.24
C ASP A 106 -1.90 -4.76 6.76
N THR A 107 -2.29 -4.23 5.60
CA THR A 107 -1.68 -3.01 5.04
C THR A 107 -2.15 -1.74 5.74
N GLY A 108 -3.12 -1.86 6.65
CA GLY A 108 -3.91 -0.74 7.17
C GLY A 108 -4.98 -0.28 6.20
N GLU A 109 -5.08 -0.93 5.03
CA GLU A 109 -6.10 -0.63 4.05
C GLU A 109 -7.40 -1.37 4.43
N GLN A 110 -8.39 -0.63 4.92
CA GLN A 110 -9.70 -1.19 5.19
C GLN A 110 -10.49 -1.15 3.89
N GLU A 111 -10.86 -2.33 3.36
CA GLU A 111 -11.86 -2.41 2.30
C GLU A 111 -13.16 -1.85 2.88
N ALA A 112 -13.52 -0.65 2.44
CA ALA A 112 -14.64 0.04 3.02
C ALA A 112 -15.94 -0.67 2.60
N ASP A 113 -16.55 -1.40 3.55
CA ASP A 113 -17.95 -1.84 3.48
C ASP A 113 -18.92 -0.64 3.37
N LEU A 114 -18.41 0.57 3.59
CA LEU A 114 -19.11 1.82 3.37
C LEU A 114 -19.23 2.13 1.86
N LEU A 115 -20.40 2.59 1.44
CA LEU A 115 -20.62 3.10 0.09
C LEU A 115 -19.64 4.25 -0.20
N LEU A 116 -19.11 4.28 -1.43
CA LEU A 116 -18.36 5.44 -1.88
C LEU A 116 -19.25 6.69 -1.80
N PRO A 117 -18.71 7.84 -1.36
CA PRO A 117 -19.48 9.08 -1.31
C PRO A 117 -19.95 9.46 -2.73
N GLU A 118 -21.26 9.65 -2.89
CA GLU A 118 -21.86 10.13 -4.13
C GLU A 118 -22.16 11.63 -4.04
N PRO A 119 -22.10 12.37 -5.17
CA PRO A 119 -22.51 13.76 -5.19
C PRO A 119 -24.00 13.91 -4.84
N SER A 120 -24.31 14.83 -3.93
CA SER A 120 -25.68 15.10 -3.47
C SER A 120 -26.47 16.07 -4.37
N LEU A 121 -25.80 16.73 -5.31
CA LEU A 121 -26.37 17.73 -6.22
C LEU A 121 -26.40 17.19 -7.65
N PRO A 122 -27.34 17.67 -8.50
CA PRO A 122 -27.31 17.35 -9.91
C PRO A 122 -26.05 17.95 -10.53
N LEU A 123 -25.19 17.09 -11.07
CA LEU A 123 -23.99 17.48 -11.81
C LEU A 123 -24.16 17.13 -13.28
N ALA A 124 -23.43 17.83 -14.15
CA ALA A 124 -23.33 17.47 -15.56
C ALA A 124 -21.91 17.00 -15.90
N GLU A 125 -21.82 15.91 -16.66
CA GLU A 125 -20.56 15.50 -17.27
C GLU A 125 -20.13 16.57 -18.27
N TYR A 126 -18.94 17.12 -18.09
CA TYR A 126 -18.40 18.14 -19.00
C TYR A 126 -17.17 17.64 -19.77
N GLN A 127 -16.51 16.58 -19.29
CA GLN A 127 -15.30 16.04 -19.89
C GLN A 127 -15.11 14.58 -19.48
N ARG A 128 -14.48 13.79 -20.34
CA ARG A 128 -13.93 12.47 -19.99
C ARG A 128 -12.56 12.25 -20.61
N THR A 129 -11.77 11.37 -20.00
CA THR A 129 -10.49 10.91 -20.56
C THR A 129 -10.73 9.92 -21.72
N PRO A 130 -9.70 9.64 -22.53
CA PRO A 130 -9.65 8.39 -23.29
C PRO A 130 -9.71 7.17 -22.35
N GLU A 131 -9.91 6.00 -22.95
CA GLU A 131 -9.80 4.74 -22.23
C GLU A 131 -8.34 4.46 -21.84
N PHE A 132 -8.17 4.02 -20.60
CA PHE A 132 -6.91 3.59 -20.03
C PHE A 132 -6.89 2.08 -19.83
N THR A 133 -5.70 1.51 -19.98
CA THR A 133 -5.33 0.16 -19.56
C THR A 133 -4.16 0.22 -18.57
N ALA A 134 -3.80 -0.90 -17.95
CA ALA A 134 -2.66 -0.96 -17.04
C ALA A 134 -1.34 -0.50 -17.71
N GLU A 135 -1.23 -0.65 -19.02
CA GLU A 135 -0.03 -0.36 -19.81
C GLU A 135 0.04 1.10 -20.27
N ASN A 136 -1.09 1.76 -20.53
CA ASN A 136 -1.12 3.11 -21.10
C ASN A 136 -1.55 4.21 -20.11
N ALA A 137 -2.02 3.82 -18.92
CA ALA A 137 -2.47 4.76 -17.89
C ALA A 137 -1.32 5.67 -17.45
N PRO A 138 -1.54 7.00 -17.32
CA PRO A 138 -0.55 7.92 -16.79
C PRO A 138 -0.07 7.47 -15.41
N ALA A 139 1.25 7.47 -15.18
CA ALA A 139 1.84 7.07 -13.90
C ALA A 139 1.26 7.86 -12.72
N SER A 140 0.87 9.12 -12.93
CA SER A 140 0.24 9.97 -11.92
C SER A 140 -1.01 9.35 -11.28
N LEU A 141 -1.75 8.50 -12.00
CA LEU A 141 -2.94 7.85 -11.44
C LEU A 141 -2.60 6.85 -10.32
N ARG A 142 -1.39 6.28 -10.35
CA ARG A 142 -0.88 5.34 -9.33
C ARG A 142 -0.19 6.04 -8.15
N HIS A 143 -0.12 7.37 -8.19
CA HIS A 143 0.45 8.20 -7.12
C HIS A 143 -0.62 9.13 -6.55
N ASP A 144 -0.30 9.81 -5.44
CA ASP A 144 -1.18 10.81 -4.84
C ASP A 144 -1.49 11.91 -5.86
N HIS A 145 -2.79 12.06 -6.12
CA HIS A 145 -3.36 13.19 -6.84
C HIS A 145 -4.77 13.50 -6.34
N ARG A 146 -5.33 14.61 -6.80
CA ARG A 146 -6.69 15.03 -6.48
C ARG A 146 -7.37 15.68 -7.68
N THR A 147 -8.69 15.61 -7.73
CA THR A 147 -9.47 16.47 -8.61
C THR A 147 -9.46 17.91 -8.06
N LYS A 148 -9.77 18.88 -8.92
CA LYS A 148 -9.86 20.29 -8.52
C LYS A 148 -11.07 20.52 -7.62
N ALA A 149 -11.03 21.62 -6.85
CA ALA A 149 -12.16 22.08 -6.07
C ALA A 149 -13.46 22.15 -6.89
N GLY A 150 -14.51 21.54 -6.33
CA GLY A 150 -15.82 21.43 -6.95
C GLY A 150 -15.92 20.46 -8.13
N ILE A 151 -14.84 19.79 -8.54
CA ILE A 151 -14.86 18.82 -9.65
C ILE A 151 -14.92 17.40 -9.09
N TRP A 152 -16.03 16.73 -9.38
CA TRP A 152 -16.18 15.31 -9.13
C TRP A 152 -15.59 14.51 -10.27
N GLY A 153 -14.86 13.46 -9.94
CA GLY A 153 -14.48 12.43 -10.90
C GLY A 153 -15.41 11.23 -10.76
N ARG A 154 -15.54 10.42 -11.82
CA ARG A 154 -16.15 9.10 -11.74
C ARG A 154 -15.31 8.10 -12.52
N LEU A 155 -14.81 7.10 -11.81
CA LEU A 155 -14.09 5.95 -12.36
C LEU A 155 -15.11 4.96 -12.91
N ILE A 156 -15.12 4.82 -14.23
CA ILE A 156 -15.95 3.85 -14.93
C ILE A 156 -15.05 2.71 -15.40
N ILE A 157 -15.27 1.52 -14.83
CA ILE A 157 -14.54 0.31 -15.20
C ILE A 157 -15.30 -0.37 -16.33
N LEU A 158 -14.59 -0.68 -17.42
CA LEU A 158 -15.13 -1.39 -18.57
C LEU A 158 -14.84 -2.89 -18.44
N GLU A 159 -13.63 -3.24 -18.05
CA GLU A 159 -13.16 -4.62 -17.84
C GLU A 159 -12.14 -4.68 -16.70
N GLY A 160 -12.09 -5.81 -16.00
CA GLY A 160 -11.13 -6.03 -14.92
C GLY A 160 -11.50 -5.30 -13.62
N GLN A 161 -10.49 -5.07 -12.78
CA GLN A 161 -10.67 -4.43 -11.47
C GLN A 161 -9.51 -3.50 -11.15
N LEU A 162 -9.82 -2.44 -10.41
CA LEU A 162 -8.83 -1.60 -9.76
C LEU A 162 -9.28 -1.27 -8.34
N ARG A 163 -8.32 -0.97 -7.48
CA ARG A 163 -8.56 -0.46 -6.13
C ARG A 163 -8.40 1.06 -6.15
N TYR A 164 -9.42 1.78 -5.68
CA TYR A 164 -9.38 3.21 -5.41
C TYR A 164 -8.98 3.43 -3.95
N CYS A 165 -7.85 4.08 -3.70
CA CYS A 165 -7.30 4.28 -2.36
C CYS A 165 -7.36 5.77 -1.98
N LEU A 166 -7.87 6.08 -0.79
CA LEU A 166 -7.80 7.43 -0.24
C LEU A 166 -6.48 7.68 0.47
N GLU A 167 -5.85 8.79 0.13
CA GLU A 167 -4.59 9.26 0.72
C GLU A 167 -4.85 10.32 1.81
N ASP A 168 -5.91 10.14 2.59
CA ASP A 168 -6.28 10.99 3.73
C ASP A 168 -5.77 10.44 5.07
N GLY A 169 -4.94 9.39 5.04
CA GLY A 169 -4.44 8.67 6.21
C GLY A 169 -5.45 7.71 6.84
N SER A 170 -6.68 7.60 6.31
CA SER A 170 -7.68 6.66 6.82
C SER A 170 -7.43 5.21 6.41
N GLY A 171 -6.59 4.98 5.40
CA GLY A 171 -6.40 3.67 4.78
C GLY A 171 -7.64 3.15 4.05
N ARG A 172 -8.67 3.96 3.83
CA ARG A 172 -9.88 3.47 3.15
C ARG A 172 -9.59 3.22 1.68
N ALA A 173 -9.99 2.04 1.22
CA ALA A 173 -9.91 1.66 -0.17
C ALA A 173 -11.17 0.93 -0.64
N TRP A 174 -11.45 1.02 -1.93
CA TRP A 174 -12.61 0.36 -2.57
C TRP A 174 -12.18 -0.38 -3.82
N THR A 175 -12.60 -1.63 -3.95
CA THR A 175 -12.46 -2.40 -5.19
C THR A 175 -13.56 -2.00 -6.17
N LEU A 176 -13.15 -1.44 -7.31
CA LEU A 176 -14.03 -1.03 -8.40
C LEU A 176 -14.03 -2.08 -9.51
N SER A 177 -15.20 -2.28 -10.11
CA SER A 177 -15.48 -3.25 -11.17
C SER A 177 -16.53 -2.69 -12.12
N PRO A 178 -16.81 -3.31 -13.28
CA PRO A 178 -17.87 -2.86 -14.18
C PRO A 178 -19.23 -2.72 -13.49
N GLU A 179 -19.51 -3.57 -12.49
CA GLU A 179 -20.74 -3.55 -11.70
C GLU A 179 -20.73 -2.50 -10.58
N ARG A 180 -19.54 -2.04 -10.18
CA ARG A 180 -19.34 -1.10 -9.06
C ARG A 180 -18.38 0.02 -9.48
N PRO A 181 -18.81 0.97 -10.32
CA PRO A 181 -18.04 2.18 -10.61
C PRO A 181 -17.93 3.06 -9.35
N GLY A 182 -16.92 3.92 -9.31
CA GLY A 182 -16.61 4.73 -8.12
C GLY A 182 -16.65 6.24 -8.38
N TRP A 183 -17.23 6.99 -7.46
CA TRP A 183 -17.12 8.45 -7.45
C TRP A 183 -15.83 8.88 -6.75
N ILE A 184 -15.22 9.94 -7.27
CA ILE A 184 -14.02 10.61 -6.74
C ILE A 184 -14.47 11.99 -6.21
N PRO A 185 -14.40 12.22 -4.90
CA PRO A 185 -14.71 13.52 -4.31
C PRO A 185 -13.74 14.63 -4.71
N PRO A 186 -14.20 15.88 -4.81
CA PRO A 186 -13.34 17.04 -5.00
C PRO A 186 -12.30 17.19 -3.90
N ASP A 187 -11.10 17.66 -4.27
CA ASP A 187 -9.99 18.02 -3.37
C ASP A 187 -9.43 16.90 -2.48
N LEU A 188 -9.98 15.68 -2.57
CA LEU A 188 -9.56 14.57 -1.71
C LEU A 188 -8.38 13.81 -2.36
N PRO A 189 -7.21 13.72 -1.70
CA PRO A 189 -6.06 12.95 -2.18
C PRO A 189 -6.40 11.47 -2.37
N HIS A 190 -6.00 10.90 -3.49
CA HIS A 190 -6.25 9.50 -3.83
C HIS A 190 -5.24 8.96 -4.85
N ARG A 191 -5.21 7.64 -4.98
CA ARG A 191 -4.53 6.90 -6.06
C ARG A 191 -5.36 5.70 -6.50
N VAL A 192 -4.96 5.06 -7.60
CA VAL A 192 -5.47 3.74 -7.99
C VAL A 192 -4.36 2.69 -8.02
N GLU A 193 -4.72 1.46 -7.68
CA GLU A 193 -3.89 0.27 -7.83
C GLU A 193 -4.60 -0.70 -8.77
N PHE A 194 -3.90 -1.22 -9.77
CA PHE A 194 -4.48 -2.18 -10.72
C PHE A 194 -4.39 -3.58 -10.15
N LEU A 195 -5.52 -4.30 -10.08
CA LEU A 195 -5.58 -5.65 -9.51
C LEU A 195 -5.38 -6.75 -10.58
N GLY A 196 -4.84 -6.37 -11.74
CA GLY A 196 -4.69 -7.19 -12.93
C GLY A 196 -4.92 -6.37 -14.20
N PRO A 197 -5.11 -7.03 -15.36
CA PRO A 197 -5.56 -6.35 -16.58
C PRO A 197 -6.85 -5.58 -16.31
N VAL A 198 -6.89 -4.32 -16.71
CA VAL A 198 -8.02 -3.42 -16.47
C VAL A 198 -8.22 -2.53 -17.69
N ARG A 199 -9.48 -2.16 -17.97
CA ARG A 199 -9.83 -1.13 -18.95
C ARG A 199 -10.84 -0.19 -18.32
N PHE A 200 -10.58 1.11 -18.31
CA PHE A 200 -11.42 2.10 -17.61
C PHE A 200 -11.29 3.50 -18.22
N PHE A 201 -12.12 4.44 -17.79
CA PHE A 201 -11.92 5.87 -18.05
C PHE A 201 -12.39 6.70 -16.85
N VAL A 202 -11.97 7.97 -16.82
CA VAL A 202 -12.43 8.94 -15.81
C VAL A 202 -13.34 9.96 -16.49
N SER A 203 -14.55 10.12 -15.98
CA SER A 203 -15.45 11.22 -16.35
C SER A 203 -15.41 12.31 -15.27
N PHE A 204 -15.52 13.57 -15.67
CA PHE A 204 -15.46 14.72 -14.80
C PHE A 204 -16.79 15.48 -14.83
N TRP A 205 -17.26 15.83 -13.63
CA TRP A 205 -18.60 16.33 -13.36
C TRP A 205 -18.52 17.61 -12.51
N ARG A 206 -19.36 18.60 -12.83
CA ARG A 206 -19.50 19.85 -12.08
C ARG A 206 -20.89 20.47 -12.27
#